data_AF-A0A6P0VM80-F1
#
_entry.id   AF-A0A6P0VM80-F1
#
_cell.length_a   1.000
_cell.length_b   1.000
_cell.length_c   1.000
_cell.angle_alpha   90.00
_cell.angle_beta   90.00
_cell.angle_gamma   90.00
#
_symmetry.space_group_name_H-M   'P 1'
#
loop_
_entity.id
_entity.type
_entity.pdbx_description
1 polymer ?
#
loop_
_entity_poly.entity_id
_entity_poly.type
_entity_poly.pdbx_seq_one_letter_code
_entity_poly.pdbx_strand_id
1 'polypeptide(L)' 'CGHTVKKSLSVRMHDCPVCHTHICRDLNAAINIKNRGAHGLKAQLMSSKASR' A
#
# COMPACT_ATOMS: atom_id res chain seq x y z
N CYS A 1 -3.12 -2.09 -6.01
CA CYS A 1 -3.88 -3.36 -6.11
C CYS A 1 -3.58 -4.35 -4.98
N GLY A 2 -2.49 -4.25 -4.23
CA GLY A 2 -2.15 -5.22 -3.18
C GLY A 2 -1.41 -6.48 -3.67
N HIS A 3 -1.19 -6.61 -4.99
CA HIS A 3 -0.41 -7.71 -5.56
C HIS A 3 1.10 -7.53 -5.29
N THR A 4 1.74 -8.60 -4.80
CA THR A 4 3.17 -8.61 -4.51
C THR A 4 3.98 -8.92 -5.76
N VAL A 5 4.80 -7.96 -6.19
CA VAL A 5 5.74 -8.13 -7.31
C VAL A 5 7.15 -8.32 -6.75
N LYS A 6 7.70 -9.54 -6.83
CA LYS A 6 9.08 -9.84 -6.42
C LYS A 6 10.07 -9.16 -7.38
N LYS A 7 11.06 -8.43 -6.83
CA LYS A 7 12.14 -7.76 -7.56
C LYS A 7 13.30 -7.46 -6.63
N SER A 8 14.51 -7.30 -7.18
CA SER A 8 15.68 -6.87 -6.42
C SER A 8 15.61 -5.39 -6.05
N LEU A 9 16.44 -4.96 -5.10
CA LEU A 9 16.53 -3.55 -4.70
C LEU A 9 17.07 -2.64 -5.82
N SER A 10 17.80 -3.20 -6.79
CA SER A 10 18.31 -2.46 -7.96
C SER A 10 17.20 -2.06 -8.94
N VAL A 11 16.07 -2.76 -8.96
CA VAL A 11 14.93 -2.38 -9.81
C VAL A 11 14.19 -1.20 -9.15
N ARG A 12 14.31 -0.01 -9.76
CA ARG A 12 13.70 1.22 -9.26
C ARG A 12 12.29 1.47 -9.76
N MET A 13 11.84 0.77 -10.79
CA MET A 13 10.47 0.85 -11.29
C MET A 13 9.61 -0.28 -10.74
N HIS A 14 8.36 0.06 -10.44
CA HIS A 14 7.32 -0.88 -10.08
C HIS A 14 6.40 -1.04 -11.28
N ASP A 15 6.52 -2.21 -11.92
CA ASP A 15 5.61 -2.72 -12.94
C ASP A 15 4.69 -3.76 -12.32
N CYS A 16 3.39 -3.47 -12.29
CA CYS A 16 2.41 -4.43 -11.79
C CYS A 16 1.73 -5.15 -12.96
N PRO A 17 1.80 -6.49 -13.06
CA PRO A 17 1.11 -7.22 -14.12
C PRO A 17 -0.41 -7.27 -13.93
N VAL A 18 -0.91 -6.93 -12.74
CA VAL A 18 -2.34 -7.02 -12.39
C VAL A 18 -3.07 -5.71 -12.62
N CYS A 19 -2.49 -4.59 -12.21
CA CYS A 19 -3.11 -3.26 -12.38
C CYS A 19 -2.36 -2.34 -13.32
N HIS A 20 -1.35 -2.88 -14.02
CA HIS A 20 -0.57 -2.19 -15.05
C HIS A 20 0.04 -0.85 -14.60
N THR A 21 0.22 -0.66 -13.29
CA THR A 21 0.87 0.52 -12.74
C THR A 21 2.35 0.48 -13.07
N HIS A 22 2.87 1.57 -13.62
CA HIS A 22 4.28 1.80 -13.93
C HIS A 22 4.76 3.09 -13.24
N ILE A 23 5.37 2.97 -12.06
CA ILE A 23 5.83 4.11 -11.25
C ILE A 23 7.12 3.78 -10.50
N CYS A 24 7.79 4.77 -9.90
CA CYS A 24 8.92 4.51 -9.01
C CYS A 24 8.53 3.59 -7.83
N ARG A 25 9.38 2.60 -7.55
CA ARG A 25 9.22 1.63 -6.44
C ARG A 25 9.03 2.33 -5.10
N ASP A 26 9.81 3.38 -4.84
CA ASP A 26 9.80 4.08 -3.56
C ASP A 26 8.51 4.87 -3.37
N LEU A 27 8.01 5.49 -4.44
CA LEU A 27 6.69 6.13 -4.46
C LEU A 27 5.57 5.11 -4.21
N ASN A 28 5.61 3.96 -4.88
CA ASN A 28 4.65 2.88 -4.66
C ASN A 28 4.66 2.38 -3.20
N ALA A 29 5.86 2.25 -2.61
CA ALA A 29 6.02 1.87 -1.20
C ALA A 29 5.42 2.92 -0.26
N ALA A 30 5.67 4.21 -0.48
CA ALA A 30 5.10 5.30 0.30
C ALA A 30 3.56 5.32 0.24
N ILE A 31 2.99 5.10 -0.95
CA ILE A 31 1.54 4.97 -1.14
C ILE A 31 0.99 3.79 -0.31
N ASN A 32 1.66 2.63 -0.36
CA ASN A 32 1.24 1.46 0.42
C ASN A 32 1.31 1.70 1.93
N ILE A 33 2.37 2.37 2.42
CA ILE A 33 2.52 2.74 3.84
C ILE A 33 1.39 3.68 4.26
N LYS A 34 1.14 4.75 3.49
CA LYS A 34 0.05 5.71 3.76
C LYS A 34 -1.30 5.00 3.85
N ASN A 35 -1.62 4.14 2.89
CA ASN A 35 -2.90 3.44 2.85
C ASN A 35 -3.07 2.48 4.03
N ARG A 36 -2.01 1.77 4.43
CA ARG A 36 -2.05 0.88 5.59
C ARG A 36 -2.23 1.65 6.91
N GLY A 37 -1.54 2.77 7.07
CA GLY A 37 -1.72 3.66 8.23
C GLY A 37 -3.13 4.21 8.33
N ALA A 38 -3.68 4.72 7.22
CA ALA A 38 -5.04 5.24 7.17
C ALA A 38 -6.10 4.15 7.46
N HIS A 39 -5.90 2.92 6.97
CA HIS A 39 -6.77 1.79 7.29
C HIS A 39 -6.75 1.45 8.77
N GLY A 40 -5.56 1.43 9.40
CA GLY A 40 -5.41 1.20 10.84
C GLY A 40 -6.18 2.22 11.69
N LEU A 41 -6.03 3.51 11.36
CA LEU A 41 -6.75 4.60 12.03
C LEU A 41 -8.27 4.48 11.87
N LYS A 42 -8.76 4.16 10.67
CA LYS A 42 -10.19 3.93 10.43
C LYS A 42 -10.71 2.75 11.26
N ALA A 43 -9.98 1.64 11.30
CA ALA A 43 -10.37 0.47 12.09
C ALA A 43 -10.44 0.78 13.59
N GLN A 44 -9.48 1.52 14.13
CA GLN A 44 -9.50 1.99 15.52
C GLN A 44 -10.72 2.86 15.80
N LEU A 45 -10.99 3.84 14.93
CA LEU A 45 -12.16 4.73 15.07
C LEU A 45 -13.48 3.96 15.06
N MET A 46 -13.62 2.96 14.18
CA MET A 46 -14.83 2.13 14.12
C MET A 46 -14.98 1.26 15.38
N SER A 47 -13.89 0.69 15.89
CA SER A 47 -13.90 -0.08 17.15
C SER A 47 -14.33 0.79 18.34
N SER A 48 -13.78 2.02 18.44
CA SER A 48 -14.16 2.99 19.48
C SER A 48 -15.59 3.55 19.33
N LYS A 49 -16.23 3.40 18.18
CA LYS A 49 -17.65 3.74 17.98
C LYS A 49 -18.57 2.57 18.33
N ALA A 50 -18.18 1.33 17.99
CA ALA A 50 -18.97 0.14 18.29
C ALA A 50 -19.00 -0.25 19.78
N SER A 51 -17.99 0.18 20.55
CA SER A 51 -17.93 -0.02 22.01
C SER A 51 -18.67 1.06 22.82
N ARG A 52 -19.35 2.01 22.18
CA ARG A 52 -20.20 3.03 22.79
C ARG A 52 -21.64 2.79 22.42
#